data_AF-A0A2M8AKW2-F1
#
_entry.id   AF-A0A2M8AKW2-F1
#
_cell.length_a   1.000
_cell.length_b   1.000
_cell.length_c   1.000
_cell.angle_alpha   90.00
_cell.angle_beta   90.00
_cell.angle_gamma   90.00
#
_symmetry.space_group_name_H-M   'P 1'
#
loop_
_entity.id
_entity.type
_entity.pdbx_description
1 polymer ?
#
loop_
_entity_poly.entity_id
_entity_poly.type
_entity_poly.pdbx_seq_one_letter_code
_entity_poly.pdbx_strand_id
1 'polypeptide(L)' 'MAIITIPKKELKTIVKESIREILEQESMKFRALFIPLASRKEQRDIEKRYGKPSRKIAKSIEIKI' A
#
# COMPACT_ATOMS: atom_id res chain seq x y z
N MET A 1 -23.56 -27.47 16.66
CA MET A 1 -22.20 -27.14 16.18
C MET A 1 -22.08 -27.69 14.77
N ALA A 2 -21.91 -26.86 13.74
CA ALA A 2 -21.73 -27.36 12.38
C ALA A 2 -20.26 -27.72 12.16
N ILE A 3 -19.99 -28.95 11.71
CA ILE A 3 -18.65 -29.37 11.34
C ILE A 3 -18.42 -28.90 9.90
N ILE A 4 -17.51 -27.94 9.72
CA ILE A 4 -17.12 -27.45 8.40
C ILE A 4 -15.86 -28.20 7.98
N THR A 5 -15.97 -29.00 6.92
CA THR A 5 -14.83 -29.74 6.37
C THR A 5 -14.25 -28.96 5.21
N ILE A 6 -13.06 -28.38 5.40
CA ILE A 6 -12.36 -27.62 4.37
C ILE A 6 -11.16 -28.44 3.87
N PRO A 7 -11.01 -28.66 2.56
CA PRO A 7 -9.83 -29.27 1.98
C PRO A 7 -8.55 -28.51 2.37
N LYS A 8 -7.50 -29.23 2.77
CA LYS A 8 -6.21 -28.65 3.19
C LYS A 8 -5.64 -27.64 2.19
N LYS A 9 -5.79 -27.91 0.88
CA LYS A 9 -5.30 -27.04 -0.20
C LYS A 9 -6.07 -25.71 -0.25
N GLU A 10 -7.38 -25.77 -0.04
CA GLU A 10 -8.25 -24.60 -0.05
C GLU A 10 -7.96 -23.70 1.16
N LEU A 11 -7.85 -24.29 2.35
CA LEU A 11 -7.47 -23.57 3.56
C LEU A 11 -6.12 -22.84 3.40
N LYS A 12 -5.11 -23.52 2.83
CA LYS A 12 -3.80 -22.91 2.57
C LYS A 12 -3.89 -21.73 1.59
N THR A 13 -4.79 -21.82 0.61
CA THR A 13 -5.00 -20.76 -0.39
C THR A 13 -5.64 -19.55 0.25
N ILE A 14 -6.74 -19.76 0.99
CA ILE A 14 -7.45 -18.70 1.72
C ILE A 14 -6.49 -17.96 2.65
N VAL A 15 -5.73 -18.68 3.49
CA VAL A 15 -4.78 -18.06 4.41
C VAL A 15 -3.72 -17.24 3.67
N LYS A 16 -3.21 -17.76 2.54
CA LYS A 16 -2.21 -17.04 1.74
C LYS A 16 -2.78 -15.76 1.12
N GLU A 17 -4.02 -15.80 0.63
CA GLU A 17 -4.70 -14.65 0.06
C GLU A 17 -4.99 -13.59 1.12
N SER A 18 -5.53 -13.98 2.28
CA SER A 18 -5.78 -13.05 3.39
C SER A 18 -4.50 -12.33 3.85
N ILE A 19 -3.38 -13.06 3.96
CA ILE A 19 -2.09 -12.45 4.31
C ILE A 19 -1.61 -11.51 3.21
N ARG A 20 -1.74 -11.92 1.94
CA ARG A 20 -1.34 -11.07 0.80
C ARG A 20 -2.11 -9.76 0.78
N GLU A 21 -3.43 -9.80 0.98
CA GLU A 21 -4.27 -8.60 0.99
C GLU A 21 -3.85 -7.61 2.07
N ILE A 22 -3.65 -8.09 3.31
CA ILE A 22 -3.19 -7.24 4.42
C ILE A 22 -1.80 -6.69 4.12
N LEU A 23 -0.88 -7.51 3.62
CA LEU A 23 0.47 -7.05 3.28
C LEU A 23 0.45 -6.02 2.16
N GLU A 24 -0.38 -6.17 1.13
CA GLU A 24 -0.52 -5.17 0.07
C GLU A 24 -1.02 -3.84 0.62
N GLN A 25 -2.03 -3.86 1.50
CA GLN A 25 -2.57 -2.67 2.14
C GLN A 25 -1.54 -1.96 3.04
N GLU A 26 -0.82 -2.71 3.87
CA GLU A 26 0.14 -2.14 4.83
C GLU A 26 1.50 -1.80 4.19
N SER A 27 1.91 -2.53 3.14
CA SER A 27 3.20 -2.29 2.46
C SER A 27 3.32 -0.87 1.92
N MET A 28 2.21 -0.26 1.51
CA MET A 28 2.20 1.11 1.03
C MET A 28 2.50 2.11 2.16
N LYS A 29 1.98 1.87 3.36
CA LYS A 29 2.28 2.69 4.55
C LYS A 29 3.75 2.53 4.94
N PHE A 30 4.26 1.30 4.95
CA PHE A 30 5.68 1.04 5.20
C PHE A 30 6.58 1.72 4.17
N ARG A 31 6.25 1.63 2.87
CA ARG A 31 7.00 2.32 1.81
C ARG A 31 7.01 3.83 2.01
N ALA A 32 5.90 4.43 2.45
CA ALA A 32 5.82 5.86 2.72
C ALA A 32 6.77 6.31 3.84
N LEU A 33 7.05 5.46 4.84
CA LEU A 33 8.04 5.76 5.90
C LEU A 33 9.47 5.90 5.36
N PHE A 34 9.78 5.23 4.25
CA PHE A 34 11.10 5.28 3.63
C PHE A 34 11.21 6.33 2.51
N ILE A 35 10.12 7.06 2.19
CA ILE A 35 10.18 8.14 1.21
C ILE A 35 10.86 9.34 1.88
N PRO A 36 11.91 9.92 1.27
CA PRO A 36 12.49 11.17 1.75
C PRO A 36 11.40 12.23 1.89
N LEU A 37 11.31 12.83 3.07
CA LEU A 37 10.36 13.90 3.33
C LEU A 37 10.71 15.08 2.42
N ALA A 38 9.85 15.38 1.45
CA ALA A 38 9.95 16.57 0.62
C ALA A 38 9.15 17.71 1.26
N SER A 39 9.74 18.89 1.36
CA SER A 39 9.00 20.09 1.72
C SER A 39 7.96 20.41 0.64
N ARG A 40 6.94 21.21 1.01
CA ARG A 40 5.93 21.69 0.04
C ARG A 40 6.55 22.44 -1.15
N LYS A 41 7.69 23.10 -0.94
CA LYS A 41 8.42 23.80 -2.01
C LYS A 41 9.08 22.81 -2.97
N GLU A 42 9.74 21.78 -2.44
CA GLU A 42 10.36 20.73 -3.26
C GLU A 42 9.32 19.90 -4.01
N GLN A 43 8.22 19.53 -3.36
CA GLN A 43 7.12 18.82 -4.01
C GLN A 43 6.54 19.61 -5.19
N ARG A 44 6.39 20.95 -5.06
CA ARG A 44 5.94 21.81 -6.17
C ARG A 44 6.95 21.86 -7.32
N ASP A 45 8.26 21.86 -7.03
CA ASP A 45 9.29 21.83 -8.09
C ASP A 45 9.30 20.49 -8.83
N ILE A 46 9.14 19.38 -8.10
CA ILE A 46 9.02 18.03 -8.69
C ILE A 46 7.81 17.96 -9.63
N GLU A 47 6.63 18.41 -9.19
CA GLU A 47 5.42 18.42 -10.03
C GLU A 47 5.58 19.31 -11.26
N LYS A 48 6.31 20.43 -11.14
CA LYS A 48 6.59 21.32 -12.28
C LYS A 48 7.50 20.66 -13.32
N ARG A 49 8.51 19.90 -12.88
CA ARG A 49 9.50 19.28 -13.77
C ARG A 49 9.01 17.98 -14.40
N TYR A 50 8.31 17.16 -13.64
CA TYR A 50 7.97 15.78 -14.03
C TYR A 50 6.47 15.57 -14.25
N GLY A 51 5.64 16.58 -13.95
CA GLY A 51 4.19 16.48 -14.03
C GLY A 51 3.58 15.65 -12.90
N LYS A 52 2.26 15.42 -12.99
CA LYS A 52 1.55 14.53 -12.08
C LYS A 52 1.55 13.10 -12.64
N PRO A 53 1.65 12.07 -11.77
CA PRO A 53 1.52 10.69 -12.20
C PRO A 53 0.23 10.50 -13.01
N SER A 54 0.35 9.89 -14.19
CA SER A 54 -0.78 9.73 -15.12
C SER A 54 -1.88 8.79 -14.61
N ARG A 55 -1.57 7.98 -13.59
CA ARG A 55 -2.49 7.03 -12.98
C ARG A 55 -2.72 7.39 -11.51
N LYS A 56 -3.96 7.20 -11.02
CA LYS A 56 -4.36 7.38 -9.60
C LYS A 56 -3.78 6.32 -8.64
N ILE A 57 -2.54 5.89 -8.87
CA ILE A 57 -1.83 4.91 -8.03
C ILE A 57 -0.99 5.59 -6.96
N ALA A 58 -0.53 6.81 -7.23
CA ALA A 58 0.21 7.60 -6.27
C ALA A 58 -0.76 8.19 -5.24
N LYS A 59 -0.72 7.72 -3.99
CA LYS A 59 -1.35 8.41 -2.87
C LYS A 59 -0.29 9.22 -2.15
N SER A 60 -0.57 10.49 -1.92
CA SER A 60 0.22 11.35 -1.06
C SER A 60 -0.30 11.24 0.37
N ILE A 61 0.60 11.24 1.35
CA ILE A 61 0.26 11.24 2.77
C ILE A 61 0.91 12.49 3.36
N GLU A 62 0.10 13.37 3.94
CA GLU A 62 0.64 14.48 4.74
C GLU A 62 0.90 13.99 6.16
N ILE A 63 2.17 13.99 6.58
CA ILE A 63 2.56 13.69 7.96
C ILE A 63 2.74 15.02 8.68
N LYS A 64 1.99 15.23 9.76
CA LYS A 64 2.25 16.31 10.71
C LYS A 64 3.37 15.84 11.63
N ILE A 65 4.50 16.55 11.60
CA ILE A 65 5.61 16.41 12.56
C ILE A 65 5.40 17.45 13.65
#